data_AF-A0AAW2WX95-F1
#
_entry.id   AF-A0AAW2WX95-F1
#
_cell.length_a   1.000
_cell.length_b   1.000
_cell.length_c   1.000
_cell.angle_alpha   90.00
_cell.angle_beta   90.00
_cell.angle_gamma   90.00
#
_symmetry.space_group_name_H-M   'P 1'
#
loop_
_entity.id
_entity.type
_entity.pdbx_description
1 polymer ?
#
loop_
_entity_poly.entity_id
_entity_poly.type
_entity_poly.pdbx_seq_one_letter_code
_entity_poly.pdbx_strand_id
1 'polypeptide(L)'
;MISLPLTLGETPLWRTCLLKFPVVDIPSAYNVILDRATLNAFRAVISTYHMKIKFSVDGRVGGVRADPLQARKCYIEAIKKGKKRGSEEAQGEECHKKRGNDPLLD
;
A
#
# COMPACT_ATOMS: atom_id res chain seq x y z
N MET A 1 5.37 -12.74 12.96
CA MET A 1 4.25 -11.78 12.88
C MET A 1 4.18 -11.03 14.19
N ILE A 2 4.00 -9.70 14.15
CA ILE A 2 3.82 -8.86 15.36
C ILE A 2 2.46 -8.17 15.31
N SER A 3 1.85 -7.94 16.46
CA SER A 3 0.61 -7.17 16.58
C SER A 3 0.96 -5.71 16.87
N LEU A 4 0.65 -4.81 15.93
CA LEU A 4 0.95 -3.38 16.08
C LEU A 4 -0.36 -2.57 15.99
N PRO A 5 -0.59 -1.60 16.90
CA PRO A 5 -1.69 -0.67 16.74
C PRO A 5 -1.38 0.26 15.55
N LEU A 6 -2.28 0.30 14.58
CA LEU A 6 -2.25 1.26 13.49
C LEU A 6 -3.37 2.27 13.68
N THR A 7 -3.04 3.56 13.62
CA THR A 7 -4.01 4.65 13.65
C THR A 7 -4.11 5.31 12.28
N LEU A 8 -5.33 5.48 11.78
CA LEU A 8 -5.63 6.29 10.59
C LEU A 8 -6.42 7.53 10.99
N GLY A 9 -6.06 8.66 10.39
CA GLY A 9 -6.73 9.94 10.63
C GLY A 9 -6.01 10.83 11.61
N GLU A 10 -6.56 12.01 11.75
CA GLU A 10 -6.16 13.05 12.70
C GLU A 10 -7.42 13.58 13.39
N THR A 11 -7.25 14.34 14.46
CA THR A 11 -8.36 14.98 15.18
C THR A 11 -9.24 15.78 14.21
N PRO A 12 -10.59 15.66 14.25
CA PRO A 12 -11.40 14.95 15.25
C PRO A 12 -11.80 13.51 14.85
N LEU A 13 -11.37 13.01 13.70
CA LEU A 13 -11.79 11.71 13.16
C LEU A 13 -10.58 10.82 12.93
N TRP A 14 -10.28 10.00 13.93
CA TRP A 14 -9.24 8.98 13.88
C TRP A 14 -9.82 7.62 14.28
N ARG A 15 -9.15 6.56 13.87
CA ARG A 15 -9.48 5.19 14.26
C ARG A 15 -8.21 4.40 14.44
N THR A 16 -8.16 3.58 15.49
CA THR A 16 -7.05 2.68 15.76
C THR A 16 -7.52 1.23 15.68
N CYS A 17 -6.78 0.40 14.95
CA CYS A 17 -7.00 -1.04 14.87
C CYS A 17 -5.71 -1.77 15.24
N LEU A 18 -5.82 -2.83 16.04
CA LEU A 18 -4.69 -3.73 16.31
C LEU A 18 -4.59 -4.75 15.18
N LEU A 19 -3.50 -4.74 14.43
CA LEU A 19 -3.33 -5.56 13.23
C LEU A 19 -2.05 -6.38 13.30
N LYS A 20 -2.07 -7.56 12.68
CA LYS A 20 -0.92 -8.46 12.61
C LYS A 20 -0.13 -8.19 11.34
N PHE A 21 1.14 -7.82 11.47
CA PHE A 21 2.04 -7.58 10.35
C PHE A 21 3.19 -8.58 10.33
N PRO A 22 3.61 -9.09 9.15
CA PRO A 22 4.93 -9.65 8.98
C PRO A 22 5.96 -8.51 9.04
N VAL A 23 7.03 -8.71 9.79
CA VAL A 23 8.17 -7.78 9.83
C VAL A 23 9.20 -8.30 8.85
N VAL A 24 9.68 -7.42 7.99
CA VAL A 24 10.69 -7.72 6.98
C VAL A 24 11.86 -6.80 7.22
N ASP A 25 13.03 -7.38 7.50
CA ASP A 25 14.27 -6.64 7.74
C ASP A 25 15.01 -6.42 6.43
N ILE A 26 14.46 -5.52 5.59
CA ILE A 26 15.03 -5.17 4.28
C ILE A 26 15.04 -3.64 4.14
N PRO A 27 16.12 -3.05 3.58
CA PRO A 27 16.14 -1.63 3.25
C PRO A 27 15.02 -1.26 2.25
N SER A 28 13.96 -0.65 2.75
CA SER A 28 12.83 -0.17 1.95
C SER A 28 12.75 1.36 1.96
N ALA A 29 12.00 1.93 1.01
CA ALA A 29 11.56 3.32 1.06
C ALA A 29 10.23 3.48 1.84
N TYR A 30 9.62 2.36 2.23
CA TYR A 30 8.34 2.28 2.92
C TYR A 30 8.52 1.63 4.28
N ASN A 31 7.91 2.22 5.31
CA ASN A 31 7.92 1.68 6.67
C ASN A 31 6.84 0.62 6.89
N VAL A 32 5.70 0.75 6.21
CA VAL A 32 4.54 -0.15 6.33
C VAL A 32 3.88 -0.28 4.97
N ILE A 33 3.43 -1.50 4.64
CA ILE A 33 2.60 -1.78 3.47
C ILE A 33 1.22 -2.20 3.98
N LEU A 34 0.19 -1.46 3.58
CA LEU A 34 -1.19 -1.77 3.95
C LEU A 34 -1.79 -2.68 2.90
N ASP A 35 -2.17 -3.87 3.32
CA ASP A 35 -2.86 -4.82 2.46
C ASP A 35 -4.38 -4.59 2.47
N ARG A 36 -5.09 -5.35 1.65
CA ARG A 36 -6.56 -5.26 1.55
C ARG A 36 -7.25 -5.62 2.87
N ALA A 37 -6.74 -6.60 3.63
CA ALA A 37 -7.34 -6.98 4.90
C ALA A 37 -7.23 -5.85 5.92
N THR A 38 -6.08 -5.19 6.00
CA THR A 38 -5.87 -3.98 6.81
C THR A 38 -6.86 -2.89 6.43
N LEU A 39 -6.99 -2.57 5.14
CA LEU A 39 -7.92 -1.53 4.68
C LEU A 39 -9.38 -1.88 5.01
N ASN A 40 -9.76 -3.15 4.88
CA ASN A 40 -11.10 -3.63 5.24
C ASN A 40 -11.38 -3.48 6.74
N ALA A 41 -10.38 -3.67 7.61
CA ALA A 41 -10.53 -3.46 9.06
C ALA A 41 -10.89 -2.00 9.40
N PHE A 42 -10.44 -1.04 8.59
CA PHE A 42 -10.83 0.38 8.71
C PHE A 42 -12.10 0.74 7.93
N ARG A 43 -12.68 -0.21 7.19
CA ARG A 43 -13.74 0.04 6.19
C ARG A 43 -13.31 1.16 5.24
N ALA A 44 -12.06 1.09 4.80
CA ALA A 44 -11.41 2.17 4.07
C ALA A 44 -11.53 2.01 2.56
N VAL A 45 -11.62 3.15 1.86
CA VAL A 45 -11.59 3.27 0.41
C VAL A 45 -10.44 4.18 0.01
N ILE A 46 -9.57 3.69 -0.86
CA ILE A 46 -8.45 4.47 -1.40
C ILE A 46 -8.87 5.07 -2.73
N SER A 47 -8.80 6.39 -2.83
CA SER A 47 -8.81 7.10 -4.11
C SER A 47 -7.37 7.36 -4.52
N THR A 48 -6.89 6.60 -5.50
CA THR A 48 -5.56 6.79 -6.10
C THR A 48 -5.47 8.13 -6.81
N TYR A 49 -6.51 8.50 -7.56
CA TYR A 49 -6.61 9.77 -8.28
C TYR A 49 -6.48 10.99 -7.36
N HIS A 50 -7.13 10.97 -6.19
CA HIS A 50 -7.04 12.06 -5.22
C HIS A 50 -5.94 11.88 -4.16
N MET A 51 -5.20 10.77 -4.23
CA MET A 51 -4.23 10.36 -3.21
C MET A 51 -4.80 10.46 -1.79
N LYS A 52 -6.03 9.97 -1.60
CA LYS A 52 -6.79 10.11 -0.35
C LYS A 52 -7.35 8.76 0.08
N ILE A 53 -7.24 8.47 1.37
CA ILE A 53 -7.87 7.31 2.01
C ILE A 53 -9.06 7.83 2.82
N LYS A 54 -10.27 7.34 2.54
CA LYS A 54 -11.45 7.55 3.38
C LYS A 54 -11.68 6.31 4.22
N PHE A 55 -12.18 6.48 5.45
CA PHE A 55 -12.45 5.37 6.36
C PHE A 55 -13.64 5.69 7.26
N SER A 56 -14.25 4.68 7.86
CA SER A 56 -15.44 4.84 8.70
C SER A 56 -15.06 4.90 10.19
N VAL A 57 -15.58 5.90 10.89
CA VAL A 57 -15.43 6.13 12.34
C VAL A 57 -16.80 6.44 12.92
N ASP A 58 -17.38 5.54 13.70
CA ASP A 58 -18.66 5.73 14.42
C ASP A 58 -19.78 6.35 13.54
N GLY A 59 -19.97 5.80 12.33
CA GLY A 59 -20.97 6.30 11.37
C GLY A 59 -20.57 7.57 10.60
N ARG A 60 -19.42 8.18 10.94
CA ARG A 60 -18.81 9.31 10.22
C ARG A 60 -17.72 8.84 9.26
N VAL A 61 -17.34 9.71 8.33
CA VAL A 61 -16.28 9.43 7.35
C VAL A 61 -15.05 10.28 7.68
N GLY A 62 -14.00 9.61 8.16
CA GLY A 62 -12.67 10.19 8.28
C GLY A 62 -11.93 10.16 6.95
N GLY A 63 -10.87 10.96 6.82
CA GLY A 63 -10.03 10.91 5.63
C GLY A 63 -8.60 11.35 5.90
N VAL A 64 -7.64 10.60 5.35
CA VAL A 64 -6.22 10.94 5.31
C VAL A 64 -5.86 11.31 3.88
N ARG A 65 -5.22 12.46 3.69
CA ARG A 65 -4.66 12.86 2.40
C ARG A 65 -3.17 12.57 2.42
N ALA A 66 -2.68 11.86 1.40
CA ALA A 66 -1.25 11.68 1.25
C ALA A 66 -0.62 12.99 0.74
N ASP A 67 0.64 13.23 1.12
CA ASP A 67 1.46 14.31 0.55
C ASP A 67 2.08 13.82 -0.78
N PRO A 68 1.69 14.40 -1.93
CA PRO A 68 2.23 14.00 -3.23
C PRO A 68 3.75 14.22 -3.35
N LEU A 69 4.29 15.25 -2.67
CA LEU A 69 5.72 15.54 -2.73
C LEU A 69 6.52 14.47 -1.98
N GLN A 70 6.09 14.10 -0.77
CA GLN A 70 6.68 12.98 -0.04
C GLN A 70 6.52 11.66 -0.81
N ALA A 71 5.33 11.37 -1.33
CA ALA A 71 5.09 10.15 -2.11
C ALA A 71 6.03 10.04 -3.32
N ARG A 72 6.25 11.15 -4.03
CA ARG A 72 7.20 11.22 -5.15
C ARG A 72 8.64 11.02 -4.69
N LYS A 73 9.05 11.64 -3.58
CA LYS A 73 10.39 11.43 -2.98
C LYS A 73 10.60 9.96 -2.63
N CYS A 74 9.66 9.32 -1.94
CA CYS A 74 9.73 7.89 -1.59
C CYS A 74 9.85 7.01 -2.84
N TYR A 75 9.07 7.29 -3.88
CA TYR A 75 9.13 6.53 -5.13
C TYR A 75 10.50 6.63 -5.83
N ILE A 76 11.05 7.85 -5.93
CA ILE A 76 12.38 8.07 -6.53
C ILE A 76 13.45 7.33 -5.73
N GLU A 77 13.41 7.40 -4.39
CA GLU A 77 14.35 6.70 -3.53
C GLU A 77 14.23 5.18 -3.63
N ALA A 78 13.00 4.65 -3.74
CA ALA A 78 12.77 3.22 -3.98
C ALA A 78 13.44 2.75 -5.29
N ILE A 79 13.29 3.53 -6.38
CA ILE A 79 13.92 3.21 -7.68
C ILE A 79 15.44 3.27 -7.60
N LYS A 80 16.00 4.30 -6.97
CA LYS A 80 17.46 4.45 -6.83
C LYS A 80 18.08 3.29 -6.04
N LYS A 81 17.44 2.89 -4.93
CA LYS A 81 17.86 1.72 -4.15
C LYS A 81 17.72 0.42 -4.95
N GLY A 82 16.70 0.32 -5.80
CA GLY A 82 16.56 -0.78 -6.77
C GLY A 82 17.70 -0.85 -7.78
N LYS A 83 18.14 0.29 -8.34
CA LYS A 83 19.22 0.36 -9.35
C LYS A 83 20.60 0.00 -8.81
N LYS A 84 20.90 0.26 -7.53
CA LYS A 84 22.18 -0.15 -6.90
C LYS A 84 22.38 -1.66 -6.84
N ARG A 85 21.34 -2.45 -7.14
CA ARG A 85 21.39 -3.91 -7.19
C ARG A 85 21.39 -4.46 -8.62
N GLY A 86 21.44 -3.61 -9.65
CA GLY A 86 21.46 -4.03 -11.05
C GLY A 86 22.82 -4.49 -11.57
N SER A 87 23.87 -4.54 -10.73
CA SER A 87 25.17 -5.09 -11.10
C SER A 87 25.40 -6.53 -10.64
N GLU A 88 24.49 -7.14 -9.88
CA GLU A 88 24.53 -8.58 -9.58
C GLU A 88 23.11 -9.12 -9.38
N GLU A 89 22.82 -10.21 -10.11
CA GLU A 89 21.60 -11.04 -10.10
C GLU A 89 20.43 -10.59 -10.98
N ALA A 90 20.65 -10.81 -12.28
CA ALA A 90 19.60 -11.31 -13.16
C ALA A 90 19.18 -12.72 -12.71
N GLN A 91 17.90 -12.88 -12.40
CA GLN A 91 17.12 -14.06 -12.79
C GLN A 91 15.64 -13.70 -12.65
N GLY A 92 15.03 -13.40 -13.80
CA GLY A 92 13.62 -13.11 -13.92
C GLY A 92 12.81 -14.39 -13.88
N GLU A 93 11.73 -14.38 -13.10
CA GLU A 93 10.59 -15.23 -13.38
C GLU A 93 9.69 -14.50 -14.36
N GLU A 94 9.78 -14.92 -15.62
CA GLU A 94 8.84 -14.53 -16.67
C GLU A 94 7.48 -15.19 -16.38
N CYS A 95 6.52 -14.40 -15.90
CA CYS A 95 5.14 -14.85 -15.83
C CYS A 95 4.61 -15.02 -17.26
N HIS A 96 4.65 -16.25 -17.77
CA HIS A 96 4.06 -16.63 -19.04
C HIS A 96 2.61 -16.14 -19.11
N LYS A 97 2.40 -15.07 -19.86
CA LYS A 97 1.08 -14.58 -20.24
C LYS A 97 0.47 -15.60 -21.19
N LYS A 98 -0.24 -16.59 -20.64
CA LYS A 98 -1.21 -17.35 -21.45
C LYS A 98 -2.30 -16.37 -21.86
N ARG A 99 -2.27 -15.97 -23.14
CA ARG A 99 -3.42 -15.40 -23.82
C ARG A 99 -4.56 -16.40 -23.70
N GLY A 100 -5.46 -16.16 -22.75
CA GLY A 100 -6.79 -16.76 -22.77
C GLY A 100 -7.47 -16.23 -24.02
N ASN A 101 -7.79 -17.14 -24.93
CA ASN A 101 -8.57 -16.87 -26.12
C ASN A 101 -10.03 -17.00 -25.67
N ASP A 102 -10.66 -15.89 -25.28
CA ASP A 102 -12.10 -15.87 -25.00
C ASP A 102 -12.82 -15.67 -26.35
N PRO A 103 -13.60 -16.65 -26.84
CA PRO A 103 -14.41 -16.44 -28.03
C PRO A 103 -15.54 -15.48 -27.69
N LEU A 104 -15.57 -14.37 -28.44
CA LEU A 104 -16.74 -13.52 -28.58
C LEU A 104 -17.94 -14.40 -28.98
N LEU A 105 -19.01 -14.43 -28.18
CA LEU A 105 -20.32 -14.89 -28.60
C LEU A 105 -21.37 -13.92 -28.03
N ASP A 106 -22.25 -13.49 -28.93
CA ASP A 106 -23.31 -12.47 -28.90
C ASP A 106 -23.88 -11.99 -27.55
#